data_AF-A0A966A5D1-F1
#
_entry.id   AF-A0A966A5D1-F1
#
_cell.length_a   1.000
_cell.length_b   1.000
_cell.length_c   1.000
_cell.angle_alpha   90.00
_cell.angle_beta   90.00
_cell.angle_gamma   90.00
#
_symmetry.space_group_name_H-M   'P 1'
#
loop_
_entity.id
_entity.type
_entity.pdbx_description
1 polymer ?
#
loop_
_entity_poly.entity_id
_entity_poly.type
_entity_poly.pdbx_seq_one_letter_code
_entity_poly.pdbx_strand_id
1 'polypeptide(L)' 'TDERKMERQLIADYENTVAELLETLTEDNHDLAVKIASIPEQIRGYGHVKEEHIEKARTCEEDLLGAWRSTTGTRAAA' A
#
# COMPACT_ATOMS: atom_id res chain seq x y z
N THR A 1 13.78 19.75 -5.11
CA THR A 1 14.73 18.62 -5.06
C THR A 1 13.97 17.36 -5.38
N ASP A 2 14.64 16.35 -5.94
CA ASP A 2 13.98 15.11 -6.35
C ASP A 2 13.44 14.33 -5.14
N GLU A 3 14.08 14.44 -3.99
CA GLU A 3 13.58 13.91 -2.71
C GLU A 3 12.16 14.41 -2.37
N ARG A 4 11.90 15.71 -2.55
CA ARG A 4 10.56 16.27 -2.26
C ARG A 4 9.50 15.87 -3.28
N LYS A 5 9.89 15.58 -4.52
CA LYS A 5 8.97 15.03 -5.52
C LYS A 5 8.61 13.59 -5.17
N MET A 6 9.62 12.78 -4.80
CA MET A 6 9.44 11.41 -4.35
C MET A 6 8.52 11.33 -3.14
N GLU A 7 8.73 12.19 -2.13
CA GLU A 7 7.87 12.25 -0.94
C GLU A 7 6.41 12.56 -1.27
N ARG A 8 6.18 13.51 -2.17
CA ARG A 8 4.81 13.84 -2.60
C ARG A 8 4.17 12.69 -3.39
N GLN A 9 4.97 12.00 -4.21
CA GLN A 9 4.48 10.84 -4.94
C GLN A 9 4.07 9.72 -3.97
N LEU A 10 4.88 9.43 -2.95
CA LEU A 10 4.54 8.44 -1.92
C LEU A 10 3.24 8.76 -1.18
N ILE A 11 2.97 10.03 -0.90
CA ILE A 11 1.70 10.46 -0.31
C ILE A 11 0.53 10.19 -1.26
N ALA A 12 0.66 10.60 -2.53
CA ALA A 12 -0.39 10.39 -3.52
C ALA A 12 -0.65 8.91 -3.81
N ASP A 13 0.41 8.09 -3.88
CA ASP A 13 0.32 6.63 -4.05
C ASP A 13 -0.45 6.01 -2.88
N TYR A 14 -0.13 6.40 -1.63
CA TYR A 14 -0.85 5.94 -0.45
C TYR A 14 -2.33 6.33 -0.47
N GLU A 15 -2.65 7.59 -0.80
CA GLU A 15 -4.04 8.05 -0.90
C GLU A 15 -4.83 7.24 -1.94
N ASN A 16 -4.21 6.93 -3.09
CA ASN A 16 -4.82 6.09 -4.13
C ASN A 16 -5.02 4.64 -3.65
N THR A 17 -4.02 4.06 -2.99
CA THR A 17 -4.12 2.71 -2.41
C THR A 17 -5.27 2.65 -1.39
N VAL A 18 -5.37 3.62 -0.48
CA VAL A 18 -6.47 3.68 0.49
C VAL A 18 -7.83 3.83 -0.19
N ALA A 19 -7.93 4.65 -1.24
CA ALA A 19 -9.16 4.76 -2.01
C ALA A 19 -9.57 3.42 -2.65
N GLU A 20 -8.64 2.69 -3.27
CA GLU A 20 -8.89 1.34 -3.84
C GLU A 20 -9.37 0.35 -2.77
N LEU A 21 -8.76 0.37 -1.58
CA LEU A 21 -9.18 -0.47 -0.47
C LEU A 21 -10.62 -0.17 -0.05
N LEU A 22 -10.97 1.11 0.11
CA LEU A 22 -12.29 1.53 0.57
C LEU A 22 -13.42 1.16 -0.38
N GLU A 23 -13.17 1.09 -1.69
CA GLU A 23 -14.18 0.70 -2.68
C GLU A 23 -14.65 -0.75 -2.51
N THR A 24 -13.78 -1.62 -1.99
CA THR A 24 -14.01 -3.07 -1.93
C THR A 24 -13.84 -3.63 -0.51
N LEU A 25 -13.81 -2.74 0.48
CA LEU A 25 -13.66 -3.08 1.89
C LEU A 25 -14.90 -3.82 2.40
N THR A 26 -14.65 -4.93 3.08
CA THR A 26 -15.64 -5.77 3.76
C THR A 26 -15.07 -6.19 5.11
N GLU A 27 -15.92 -6.71 6.01
CA GLU A 27 -15.46 -7.18 7.32
C GLU A 27 -14.41 -8.30 7.19
N ASP A 28 -14.53 -9.16 6.18
CA ASP A 28 -13.65 -10.31 6.01
C ASP A 28 -12.27 -9.96 5.42
N ASN A 29 -12.15 -8.84 4.69
CA ASN A 29 -10.87 -8.36 4.16
C ASN A 29 -10.29 -7.19 4.95
N HIS A 30 -10.98 -6.73 6.02
CA HIS A 30 -10.53 -5.63 6.86
C HIS A 30 -9.09 -5.79 7.36
N ASP A 31 -8.73 -6.98 7.85
CA ASP A 31 -7.37 -7.26 8.33
C ASP A 31 -6.29 -7.11 7.24
N LEU A 32 -6.64 -7.43 5.99
CA LEU A 32 -5.75 -7.26 4.85
C LEU A 32 -5.64 -5.78 4.47
N ALA A 33 -6.75 -5.03 4.50
CA ALA A 33 -6.76 -3.60 4.26
C ALA A 33 -5.89 -2.85 5.27
N VAL A 34 -5.98 -3.20 6.56
CA VAL A 34 -5.15 -2.61 7.61
C VAL A 34 -3.67 -2.89 7.37
N LYS A 35 -3.32 -4.12 6.97
CA LYS A 35 -1.92 -4.46 6.63
C LYS A 35 -1.40 -3.61 5.48
N ILE A 36 -2.19 -3.44 4.41
CA ILE A 36 -1.81 -2.60 3.27
C ILE A 36 -1.65 -1.14 3.70
N ALA A 37 -2.61 -0.60 4.46
CA ALA A 37 -2.55 0.78 4.95
C ALA A 37 -1.38 1.05 5.92
N SER A 38 -0.83 0.01 6.56
CA SER A 38 0.32 0.13 7.48
C SER A 38 1.68 0.18 6.76
N ILE A 39 1.75 -0.07 5.45
CA ILE A 39 3.02 -0.11 4.69
C ILE A 39 3.82 1.19 4.79
N PRO A 40 3.24 2.40 4.64
CA PRO A 40 4.01 3.64 4.72
C PRO A 40 4.70 3.84 6.07
N GLU A 41 4.18 3.25 7.14
CA GLU A 41 4.83 3.30 8.46
C GLU A 41 6.18 2.59 8.47
N GLN A 42 6.45 1.69 7.54
CA GLN A 42 7.75 1.02 7.40
C GLN A 42 8.78 1.93 6.72
N ILE A 43 8.32 2.96 6.00
CA ILE A 43 9.18 3.93 5.29
C ILE A 43 9.63 5.02 6.29
N ARG A 44 10.63 4.70 7.12
CA ARG A 44 11.25 5.65 8.06
C ARG A 44 12.75 5.82 7.81
N GLY A 45 13.33 6.93 8.28
CA GLY A 45 14.76 7.22 8.17
C GLY A 45 15.10 8.29 7.13
N TYR A 46 16.39 8.43 6.82
CA TYR A 46 16.92 9.49 5.95
C TYR A 46 17.92 8.92 4.92
N GLY A 47 18.03 9.57 3.76
CA GLY A 47 18.97 9.19 2.69
C GLY A 47 18.79 7.75 2.23
N HIS A 48 19.90 7.02 2.11
CA HIS A 48 19.94 5.63 1.63
C HIS A 48 19.06 4.65 2.43
N VAL A 49 18.91 4.83 3.75
CA VAL A 49 18.05 3.97 4.58
C VAL A 49 16.59 4.11 4.16
N LYS A 50 16.17 5.33 3.82
CA LYS A 50 14.82 5.60 3.35
C LYS A 50 14.59 4.97 1.98
N GLU A 51 15.57 5.04 1.08
CA GLU A 51 15.49 4.42 -0.25
C GLU A 51 15.31 2.90 -0.15
N GLU A 52 16.10 2.23 0.69
CA GLU A 52 15.97 0.78 0.92
C GLU A 52 14.60 0.42 1.52
N HIS A 53 14.08 1.23 2.44
CA HIS A 53 12.75 1.03 3.00
C HIS A 53 11.64 1.29 1.98
N ILE A 54 11.81 2.25 1.05
CA ILE A 54 10.87 2.48 -0.05
C ILE A 54 10.80 1.26 -0.96
N GLU A 55 11.95 0.68 -1.33
CA GLU A 55 11.98 -0.52 -2.17
C GLU A 55 11.29 -1.70 -1.48
N LYS A 56 11.61 -1.95 -0.21
CA LYS A 56 10.96 -3.01 0.59
C LYS A 56 9.46 -2.78 0.74
N ALA A 57 9.05 -1.54 0.98
CA ALA A 57 7.64 -1.17 1.10
C ALA A 57 6.89 -1.41 -0.20
N ARG A 58 7.48 -1.07 -1.36
CA ARG A 58 6.88 -1.32 -2.68
C ARG A 58 6.68 -2.81 -2.95
N THR A 59 7.69 -3.64 -2.67
CA THR A 59 7.54 -5.09 -2.82
C THR A 59 6.43 -5.64 -1.92
N CYS A 60 6.37 -5.19 -0.67
CA CYS A 60 5.32 -5.60 0.26
C CYS A 60 3.92 -5.13 -0.20
N GLU A 61 3.83 -3.92 -0.75
CA GLU A 61 2.60 -3.37 -1.33
C GLU A 61 2.11 -4.19 -2.51
N GLU A 62 2.98 -4.52 -3.47
CA GLU A 62 2.65 -5.34 -4.62
C GLU A 62 2.13 -6.73 -4.21
N ASP A 63 2.81 -7.39 -3.26
CA ASP A 63 2.40 -8.70 -2.76
C ASP A 63 1.02 -8.66 -2.09
N LEU A 64 0.80 -7.67 -1.21
CA LEU A 64 -0.46 -7.54 -0.47
C LEU A 64 -1.62 -7.09 -1.38
N LEU A 65 -1.39 -6.20 -2.34
CA LEU A 65 -2.38 -5.83 -3.35
C LEU A 65 -2.72 -7.01 -4.27
N GLY A 66 -1.74 -7.86 -4.61
CA GLY A 66 -1.97 -9.09 -5.33
C GLY A 66 -2.91 -10.05 -4.57
N ALA A 67 -2.70 -10.18 -3.26
CA ALA A 67 -3.59 -10.93 -2.39
C ALA A 67 -4.99 -10.29 -2.30
N TRP A 68 -5.05 -8.96 -2.15
CA TRP A 68 -6.30 -8.18 -2.05
C TRP A 68 -7.20 -8.40 -3.27
N ARG A 69 -6.63 -8.26 -4.46
CA ARG A 69 -7.37 -8.42 -5.73
C ARG A 69 -7.87 -9.85 -5.92
N SER A 70 -7.12 -10.84 -5.43
CA SER A 70 -7.55 -12.25 -5.45
C SER A 70 -8.72 -12.51 -4.50
N THR A 71 -8.72 -11.89 -3.32
CA THR A 71 -9.81 -12.00 -2.33
C THR A 71 -11.09 -11.30 -2.82
N THR A 72 -10.98 -10.07 -3.33
CA THR A 72 -12.13 -9.30 -3.83
C THR A 72 -12.73 -9.92 -5.10
N GLY A 73 -11.90 -10.41 -6.02
CA GLY A 73 -12.36 -11.07 -7.25
C GLY A 73 -13.14 -12.37 -7.01
N THR A 74 -12.88 -13.07 -5.90
CA THR A 74 -13.60 -14.30 -5.53
C THR A 74 -15.04 -14.01 -5.06
N ARG A 75 -15.33 -12.81 -4.54
CA ARG A 75 -16.65 -12.45 -4.00
C ARG A 75 -17.56 -11.68 -4.96
N ALA A 76 -17.03 -11.01 -5.98
CA ALA A 76 -17.84 -10.35 -7.00
C ALA A 76 -18.62 -11.32 -7.92
N ALA A 77 -18.34 -12.63 -7.82
CA ALA A 77 -18.92 -13.68 -8.64
C ALA A 77 -19.94 -14.60 -7.92
N ALA A 78 -20.38 -14.24 -6.70
CA ALA A 78 -21.39 -14.96 -5.92
C ALA A 78 -22.63 -14.09 -5.69
#